data_AF-A0A1U8AC32-F1
#
_entry.id   AF-A0A1U8AC32-F1
#
_cell.length_a   1.000
_cell.length_b   1.000
_cell.length_c   1.000
_cell.angle_alpha   90.00
_cell.angle_beta   90.00
_cell.angle_gamma   90.00
#
_symmetry.space_group_name_H-M   'P 1'
#
loop_
_entity.id
_entity.type
_entity.pdbx_description
1 polymer ?
#
loop_
_entity_poly.entity_id
_entity_poly.type
_entity_poly.pdbx_seq_one_letter_code
_entity_poly.pdbx_strand_id
1 'polypeptide(L)'
;MSASTSTSQTDTSSFPTSSLVIPNIFNLVPIRHDNTNYLLWKSLFEPILRGHRLMSFIDGSKSAPSTSDPMFETWYEHDQMLLSWIQATLSTLTLLYMVGIKSSKEAWDILECRYASSTPMHITSLRKQLHRLKKGSLTMHDYFQQVKSISDQLAGCGAPISDDELQIYILDGLPSLYHPFASIIHGCARIITVTLEELHDLLICEEMSLVEDASTKNSHALVAAKTRQQHSHHPNSSNRQYTPQHDSKWQQQNAATPRPSQSNQGRHQSNSS
;
A
#
# COMPACT_ATOMS: atom_id res chain seq x y z
N MET A 1 -2.51 31.14 78.60
CA MET A 1 -3.20 30.08 77.84
C MET A 1 -4.00 30.77 76.76
N SER A 2 -3.50 30.77 75.53
CA SER A 2 -4.21 31.37 74.39
C SER A 2 -4.20 30.33 73.28
N ALA A 3 -5.37 29.79 72.98
CA ALA A 3 -5.58 28.79 71.95
C ALA A 3 -5.69 29.48 70.59
N SER A 4 -4.85 29.06 69.64
CA SER A 4 -4.95 29.45 68.24
C SER A 4 -5.68 28.35 67.47
N THR A 5 -6.92 28.63 67.06
CA THR A 5 -7.71 27.76 66.20
C THR A 5 -7.25 27.91 64.76
N SER A 6 -6.70 26.85 64.19
CA SER A 6 -6.36 26.76 62.77
C SER A 6 -7.61 26.42 61.96
N THR A 7 -8.06 27.35 61.12
CA THR A 7 -9.15 27.12 60.15
C THR A 7 -8.56 26.42 58.92
N SER A 8 -8.90 25.15 58.73
CA SER A 8 -8.58 24.39 57.51
C SER A 8 -9.48 24.87 56.36
N GLN A 9 -8.86 25.44 55.31
CA GLN A 9 -9.55 25.73 54.06
C GLN A 9 -9.63 24.43 53.25
N THR A 10 -10.85 23.97 52.98
CA THR A 10 -11.14 22.90 52.03
C THR A 10 -11.28 23.50 50.64
N ASP A 11 -10.26 23.34 49.81
CA ASP A 11 -10.30 23.64 48.38
C ASP A 11 -11.29 22.70 47.69
N THR A 12 -12.49 23.21 47.40
CA THR A 12 -13.50 22.54 46.57
C THR A 12 -13.19 22.84 45.11
N SER A 13 -12.59 21.88 44.41
CA SER A 13 -12.42 21.96 42.96
C SER A 13 -13.75 21.70 42.26
N SER A 14 -14.55 22.75 42.10
CA SER A 14 -15.78 22.71 41.32
C SER A 14 -15.45 22.62 39.82
N PHE A 15 -15.84 21.54 39.15
CA PHE A 15 -15.89 21.52 37.69
C PHE A 15 -17.09 22.35 37.22
N PRO A 16 -16.93 23.24 36.22
CA PRO A 16 -18.03 24.04 35.72
C PRO A 16 -19.04 23.16 34.98
N THR A 17 -20.32 23.26 35.37
CA THR A 17 -21.48 22.62 34.73
C THR A 17 -21.75 23.30 33.38
N SER A 18 -20.91 23.03 32.38
CA SER A 18 -21.19 23.43 31.00
C SER A 18 -22.08 22.37 30.36
N SER A 19 -23.30 22.77 29.97
CA SER A 19 -24.17 22.01 29.07
C SER A 19 -23.35 21.53 27.87
N LEU A 20 -23.15 20.21 27.75
CA LEU A 20 -22.39 19.58 26.68
C LEU A 20 -23.15 19.74 25.36
N VAL A 21 -22.83 20.80 24.61
CA VAL A 21 -23.17 20.86 23.18
C VAL A 21 -22.33 19.80 22.51
N ILE A 22 -22.95 18.68 22.13
CA ILE A 22 -22.31 17.62 21.34
C ILE A 22 -21.91 18.27 20.00
N PRO A 23 -20.64 18.59 19.76
CA PRO A 23 -20.21 19.04 18.45
C PRO A 23 -20.49 17.87 17.50
N ASN A 24 -20.93 18.18 16.28
CA ASN A 24 -21.06 17.15 15.27
C ASN A 24 -19.66 16.59 14.97
N ILE A 25 -19.26 15.53 15.67
CA ILE A 25 -17.92 14.95 15.62
C ILE A 25 -17.52 14.55 14.20
N PHE A 26 -18.52 14.24 13.34
CA PHE A 26 -18.34 13.97 11.92
C PHE A 26 -17.72 15.15 11.15
N ASN A 27 -17.98 16.39 11.55
CA ASN A 27 -17.39 17.57 10.92
C ASN A 27 -15.95 17.82 11.39
N LEU A 28 -15.58 17.30 12.56
CA LEU A 28 -14.25 17.48 13.14
C LEU A 28 -13.29 16.35 12.74
N VAL A 29 -13.83 15.16 12.46
CA VAL A 29 -13.07 13.99 12.01
C VAL A 29 -13.65 13.54 10.67
N PRO A 30 -13.12 14.05 9.54
CA PRO A 30 -13.68 13.80 8.20
C PRO A 30 -13.45 12.37 7.69
N ILE A 31 -12.72 11.55 8.46
CA ILE A 31 -12.40 10.16 8.11
C ILE A 31 -13.02 9.19 9.11
N ARG A 32 -13.53 8.06 8.61
CA ARG A 32 -13.96 6.95 9.46
C ARG A 32 -12.80 6.00 9.66
N HIS A 33 -12.57 5.62 10.92
CA HIS A 33 -11.54 4.67 11.27
C HIS A 33 -11.82 3.27 10.68
N ASP A 34 -10.94 2.81 9.82
CA ASP A 34 -10.95 1.48 9.20
C ASP A 34 -9.70 0.67 9.62
N ASN A 35 -9.40 -0.40 8.90
CA ASN A 35 -8.27 -1.27 9.20
C ASN A 35 -6.90 -0.76 8.70
N THR A 36 -6.85 0.42 8.07
CA THR A 36 -5.65 0.96 7.41
C THR A 36 -5.26 2.36 7.89
N ASN A 37 -6.18 3.11 8.49
CA ASN A 37 -5.99 4.54 8.75
C ASN A 37 -5.88 4.90 10.24
N TYR A 38 -5.62 3.95 11.13
CA TYR A 38 -5.58 4.18 12.59
C TYR A 38 -4.69 5.34 13.01
N LEU A 39 -3.45 5.41 12.53
CA LEU A 39 -2.52 6.48 12.92
C LEU A 39 -3.02 7.86 12.47
N LEU A 40 -3.62 7.94 11.27
CA LEU A 40 -4.22 9.17 10.75
C LEU A 40 -5.49 9.55 11.49
N TRP A 41 -6.36 8.59 11.81
CA TRP A 41 -7.54 8.82 12.63
C TRP A 41 -7.16 9.30 14.03
N LYS A 42 -6.20 8.63 14.68
CA LYS A 42 -5.70 8.98 16.01
C LYS A 42 -5.10 10.39 16.02
N SER A 43 -4.34 10.78 14.99
CA SER A 43 -3.74 12.13 14.90
C SER A 43 -4.77 13.25 14.73
N LEU A 44 -5.94 12.98 14.14
CA LEU A 44 -7.06 13.91 14.05
C LEU A 44 -7.95 13.89 15.30
N PHE A 45 -8.09 12.74 15.95
CA PHE A 45 -8.97 12.55 17.10
C PHE A 45 -8.36 13.09 18.40
N GLU A 46 -7.06 12.86 18.65
CA GLU A 46 -6.38 13.29 19.88
C GLU A 46 -6.44 14.80 20.15
N PRO A 47 -6.23 15.71 19.17
CA PRO A 47 -6.36 17.15 19.39
C PRO A 47 -7.76 17.55 19.87
N ILE A 48 -8.81 16.89 19.38
CA ILE A 48 -10.20 17.12 19.81
C ILE A 48 -10.33 16.73 21.28
N LEU A 49 -9.82 15.55 21.67
CA LEU A 49 -9.85 15.11 23.07
C LEU A 49 -9.08 16.05 24.00
N ARG A 50 -7.93 16.55 23.57
CA ARG A 50 -7.16 17.56 24.32
C ARG A 50 -7.94 18.87 24.46
N GLY A 51 -8.56 19.34 23.38
CA GLY A 51 -9.39 20.56 23.39
C GLY A 51 -10.58 20.48 24.35
N HIS A 52 -11.20 19.30 24.46
CA HIS A 52 -12.31 19.03 25.36
C HIS A 52 -11.91 18.49 26.75
N ARG A 53 -10.60 18.38 27.04
CA ARG A 53 -10.06 17.83 28.31
C ARG A 53 -10.52 16.40 28.61
N LEU A 54 -10.72 15.60 27.57
CA LEU A 54 -11.19 14.21 27.64
C LEU A 54 -10.06 13.17 27.63
N MET A 55 -8.80 13.58 27.40
CA MET A 55 -7.65 12.65 27.38
C MET A 55 -7.56 11.77 28.63
N SER A 56 -7.90 12.32 29.80
CA SER A 56 -7.81 11.61 31.07
C SER A 56 -8.71 10.37 31.19
N PHE A 57 -9.72 10.24 30.31
CA PHE A 57 -10.62 9.09 30.27
C PHE A 57 -9.99 7.90 29.56
N ILE A 58 -9.11 8.14 28.59
CA ILE A 58 -8.46 7.09 27.78
C ILE A 58 -7.05 6.75 28.27
N ASP A 59 -6.29 7.73 28.75
CA ASP A 59 -4.90 7.51 29.21
C ASP A 59 -4.81 6.87 30.61
N GLY A 60 -5.94 6.80 31.34
CA GLY A 60 -6.00 6.24 32.69
C GLY A 60 -5.50 7.15 33.80
N SER A 61 -5.18 8.42 33.51
CA SER A 61 -4.74 9.41 34.51
C SER A 61 -5.83 9.73 35.54
N LYS A 62 -7.11 9.57 35.17
CA LYS A 62 -8.24 9.64 36.10
C LYS A 62 -8.94 8.29 36.16
N SER A 63 -8.91 7.67 37.34
CA SER A 63 -9.72 6.48 37.60
C SER A 63 -11.19 6.85 37.74
N ALA A 64 -12.08 5.93 37.37
CA ALA A 64 -13.51 6.11 37.57
C ALA A 64 -13.81 6.37 39.06
N PRO A 65 -14.64 7.37 39.40
CA PRO A 65 -15.09 7.58 40.78
C PRO A 65 -15.83 6.35 41.30
N SER A 66 -15.90 6.21 42.62
CA SER A 66 -16.82 5.24 43.23
C SER A 66 -18.25 5.57 42.85
N THR A 67 -19.11 4.59 42.65
CA THR A 67 -20.54 4.80 42.35
C THR A 67 -21.28 5.56 43.46
N SER A 68 -20.71 5.61 44.67
CA SER A 68 -21.24 6.39 45.79
C SER A 68 -20.78 7.85 45.81
N ASP A 69 -19.86 8.24 44.91
CA ASP A 69 -19.35 9.59 44.78
C ASP A 69 -20.36 10.46 43.99
N PRO A 70 -20.79 11.63 44.51
CA PRO A 70 -21.63 12.57 43.77
C PRO A 70 -21.07 12.97 42.40
N MET A 71 -19.75 12.86 42.18
CA MET A 71 -19.09 13.16 40.91
C MET A 71 -19.19 12.02 39.87
N PHE A 72 -19.67 10.84 40.27
CA PHE A 72 -19.78 9.68 39.37
C PHE A 72 -20.68 9.97 38.17
N GLU A 73 -21.84 10.59 38.39
CA GLU A 73 -22.82 10.84 37.33
C GLU A 73 -22.22 11.73 36.24
N THR A 74 -21.63 12.86 36.62
CA THR A 74 -20.98 13.77 35.68
C THR A 74 -19.79 13.12 34.99
N TRP A 75 -19.00 12.30 35.69
CA TRP A 75 -17.92 11.53 35.06
C TRP A 75 -18.48 10.55 34.02
N TYR A 76 -19.55 9.85 34.35
CA TYR A 76 -20.18 8.86 33.49
C TYR A 76 -20.77 9.52 32.23
N GLU A 77 -21.41 10.69 32.35
CA GLU A 77 -21.89 11.46 31.20
C GLU A 77 -20.76 11.79 30.21
N HIS A 78 -19.59 12.20 30.70
CA HIS A 78 -18.43 12.50 29.86
C HIS A 78 -17.84 11.24 29.21
N ASP A 79 -17.76 10.14 29.96
CA ASP A 79 -17.31 8.84 29.43
C ASP A 79 -18.24 8.34 28.32
N GLN A 80 -19.56 8.42 28.51
CA GLN A 80 -20.54 7.98 27.52
C GLN A 80 -20.57 8.89 26.28
N MET A 81 -20.39 10.21 26.47
CA MET A 81 -20.22 11.12 25.34
C MET A 81 -18.98 10.75 24.53
N LEU A 82 -17.84 10.51 25.18
CA LEU A 82 -16.61 10.12 24.50
C LEU A 82 -16.77 8.76 23.77
N LEU A 83 -17.42 7.78 24.41
CA LEU A 83 -17.73 6.50 23.78
C LEU A 83 -18.58 6.69 22.51
N SER A 84 -19.58 7.57 22.56
CA SER A 84 -20.40 7.90 21.39
C SER A 84 -19.59 8.55 20.25
N TRP A 85 -18.61 9.39 20.57
CA TRP A 85 -17.73 10.02 19.59
C TRP A 85 -16.79 9.01 18.94
N ILE A 86 -16.22 8.11 19.74
CA ILE A 86 -15.40 7.01 19.23
C ILE A 86 -16.25 6.22 18.24
N GLN A 87 -17.38 5.68 18.68
CA GLN A 87 -18.28 4.86 17.83
C GLN A 87 -18.75 5.58 16.56
N ALA A 88 -19.09 6.88 16.64
CA ALA A 88 -19.53 7.66 15.48
C ALA A 88 -18.44 7.81 14.41
N THR A 89 -17.16 7.83 14.81
CA THR A 89 -16.03 7.99 13.90
C THR A 89 -15.46 6.66 13.41
N LEU A 90 -16.05 5.52 13.75
CA LEU A 90 -15.62 4.21 13.25
C LEU A 90 -16.32 3.83 11.94
N SER A 91 -15.66 3.01 11.13
CA SER A 91 -16.31 2.32 10.02
C SER A 91 -17.26 1.21 10.53
N THR A 92 -18.22 0.80 9.70
CA THR A 92 -19.17 -0.28 10.04
C THR A 92 -18.48 -1.58 10.43
N LEU A 93 -17.36 -1.93 9.78
CA LEU A 93 -16.62 -3.14 10.09
C LEU A 93 -15.88 -3.02 11.43
N THR A 94 -15.34 -1.84 11.74
CA THR A 94 -14.66 -1.58 13.01
C THR A 94 -15.66 -1.56 14.18
N LEU A 95 -16.89 -1.09 13.96
CA LEU A 95 -17.96 -1.09 14.97
C LEU A 95 -18.33 -2.48 15.48
N LEU A 96 -18.11 -3.55 14.69
CA LEU A 96 -18.36 -4.92 15.14
C LEU A 96 -17.50 -5.30 16.34
N TYR A 97 -16.33 -4.68 16.51
CA TYR A 97 -15.48 -4.89 17.68
C TYR A 97 -15.96 -4.14 18.93
N MET A 98 -16.92 -3.22 18.78
CA MET A 98 -17.42 -2.38 19.87
C MET A 98 -18.68 -2.95 20.55
N VAL A 99 -19.13 -4.14 20.15
CA VAL A 99 -20.34 -4.77 20.70
C VAL A 99 -20.10 -5.14 22.16
N GLY A 100 -20.90 -4.59 23.06
CA GLY A 100 -20.86 -4.89 24.50
C GLY A 100 -19.87 -4.04 25.31
N ILE A 101 -19.10 -3.16 24.66
CA ILE A 101 -18.21 -2.22 25.33
C ILE A 101 -19.03 -1.16 26.07
N LYS A 102 -18.62 -0.84 27.31
CA LYS A 102 -19.37 0.08 28.18
C LYS A 102 -18.64 1.36 28.55
N SER A 103 -17.34 1.45 28.28
CA SER A 103 -16.53 2.62 28.61
C SER A 103 -15.70 3.09 27.43
N SER A 104 -15.43 4.39 27.40
CA SER A 104 -14.55 4.99 26.39
C SER A 104 -13.12 4.44 26.45
N LYS A 105 -12.62 4.17 27.67
CA LYS A 105 -11.32 3.54 27.89
C LYS A 105 -11.21 2.17 27.25
N GLU A 106 -12.18 1.28 27.51
CA GLU A 106 -12.19 -0.06 26.95
C GLU A 106 -12.26 -0.02 25.41
N ALA A 107 -13.07 0.88 24.84
CA ALA A 107 -13.11 1.11 23.39
C ALA A 107 -11.74 1.55 22.85
N TRP A 108 -11.10 2.51 23.51
CA TRP A 108 -9.79 3.02 23.12
C TRP A 108 -8.72 1.94 23.20
N ASP A 109 -8.64 1.20 24.30
CA ASP A 109 -7.68 0.12 24.51
C ASP A 109 -7.82 -1.00 23.46
N ILE A 110 -9.06 -1.34 23.06
CA ILE A 110 -9.30 -2.32 21.99
C ILE A 110 -8.80 -1.82 20.64
N LEU A 111 -9.08 -0.55 20.29
CA LEU A 111 -8.60 0.06 19.06
C LEU A 111 -7.07 0.16 19.06
N GLU A 112 -6.49 0.57 20.18
CA GLU A 112 -5.05 0.69 20.38
C GLU A 112 -4.36 -0.69 20.29
N CYS A 113 -4.88 -1.69 20.98
CA CYS A 113 -4.35 -3.06 20.91
C CYS A 113 -4.44 -3.62 19.48
N ARG A 114 -5.53 -3.36 18.76
CA ARG A 114 -5.76 -3.93 17.43
C ARG A 114 -5.00 -3.19 16.31
N TYR A 115 -4.85 -1.88 16.43
CA TYR A 115 -4.39 -1.03 15.34
C TYR A 115 -3.25 -0.07 15.68
N ALA A 116 -3.00 0.25 16.95
CA ALA A 116 -1.79 0.98 17.36
C ALA A 116 -0.60 0.04 17.55
N SER A 117 -0.86 -1.17 18.05
CA SER A 117 0.17 -2.18 18.04
C SER A 117 0.51 -2.44 16.58
N SER A 118 1.78 -2.29 16.27
CA SER A 118 2.35 -2.78 15.03
C SER A 118 2.13 -4.29 14.99
N THR A 119 0.93 -4.71 14.60
CA THR A 119 0.60 -6.14 14.62
C THR A 119 1.54 -6.80 13.61
N PRO A 120 2.13 -7.96 13.92
CA PRO A 120 2.94 -8.69 12.96
C PRO A 120 2.20 -8.92 11.62
N MET A 121 0.87 -9.03 11.68
CA MET A 121 0.00 -9.10 10.51
C MET A 121 -0.01 -7.82 9.68
N HIS A 122 -0.11 -6.64 10.31
CA HIS A 122 -0.06 -5.34 9.62
C HIS A 122 1.31 -5.08 9.00
N ILE A 123 2.41 -5.30 9.74
CA ILE A 123 3.77 -5.24 9.18
C ILE A 123 3.91 -6.18 7.98
N THR A 124 3.44 -7.41 8.12
CA THR A 124 3.48 -8.40 7.03
C THR A 124 2.64 -7.95 5.83
N SER A 125 1.49 -7.32 6.07
CA SER A 125 0.63 -6.77 5.01
C SER A 125 1.33 -5.65 4.26
N LEU A 126 1.95 -4.70 4.97
CA LEU A 126 2.71 -3.60 4.38
C LEU A 126 3.92 -4.11 3.57
N ARG A 127 4.68 -5.09 4.10
CA ARG A 127 5.77 -5.73 3.34
C ARG A 127 5.26 -6.43 2.07
N LYS A 128 4.13 -7.13 2.14
CA LYS A 128 3.51 -7.74 0.96
C LYS A 128 3.04 -6.69 -0.05
N GLN A 129 2.52 -5.56 0.42
CA GLN A 129 2.12 -4.45 -0.43
C GLN A 129 3.33 -3.87 -1.16
N LEU A 130 4.43 -3.62 -0.44
CA LEU A 130 5.68 -3.15 -1.04
C LEU A 130 6.21 -4.11 -2.11
N HIS A 131 6.28 -5.41 -1.80
CA HIS A 131 6.77 -6.41 -2.76
C HIS A 131 5.88 -6.56 -4.01
N ARG A 132 4.58 -6.31 -3.88
CA ARG A 132 3.61 -6.37 -4.99
C ARG A 132 3.52 -5.06 -5.77
N LEU A 133 4.05 -3.97 -5.23
CA LEU A 133 3.99 -2.67 -5.87
C LEU A 133 4.78 -2.72 -7.18
N LYS A 134 4.11 -2.39 -8.28
CA LYS A 134 4.71 -2.27 -9.62
C LYS A 134 4.46 -0.86 -10.13
N LYS A 135 5.44 -0.28 -10.83
CA LYS A 135 5.26 1.03 -11.49
C LYS A 135 4.03 1.03 -12.40
N GLY A 136 3.87 -0.02 -13.21
CA GLY A 136 2.73 -0.14 -14.13
C GLY A 136 2.61 1.08 -15.05
N SER A 137 1.47 1.76 -15.01
CA SER A 137 1.19 2.99 -15.77
C SER A 137 1.46 4.28 -14.98
N LEU A 138 1.98 4.19 -13.75
CA LEU A 138 2.31 5.36 -12.93
C LEU A 138 3.53 6.09 -13.52
N THR A 139 3.62 7.39 -13.25
CA THR A 139 4.87 8.14 -13.45
C THR A 139 5.94 7.62 -12.48
N MET A 140 7.22 7.84 -12.80
CA MET A 140 8.29 7.44 -11.86
C MET A 140 8.14 8.13 -10.50
N HIS A 141 7.74 9.40 -10.51
CA HIS A 141 7.50 10.17 -9.30
C HIS A 141 6.39 9.59 -8.42
N ASP A 142 5.21 9.31 -9.00
CA ASP A 142 4.07 8.74 -8.25
C ASP A 142 4.40 7.35 -7.69
N TYR A 143 5.17 6.56 -8.45
CA TYR A 143 5.65 5.25 -8.02
C TYR A 143 6.55 5.37 -6.79
N PHE A 144 7.55 6.25 -6.83
CA PHE A 144 8.44 6.50 -5.69
C PHE A 144 7.69 7.02 -4.47
N GLN A 145 6.72 7.90 -4.66
CA GLN A 145 5.90 8.41 -3.56
C GLN A 145 5.11 7.28 -2.87
N GLN A 146 4.58 6.31 -3.63
CA GLN A 146 3.92 5.14 -3.05
C GLN A 146 4.90 4.23 -2.29
N VAL A 147 6.09 3.98 -2.84
CA VAL A 147 7.15 3.23 -2.15
C VAL A 147 7.50 3.91 -0.83
N LYS A 148 7.75 5.22 -0.85
CA LYS A 148 8.09 6.01 0.34
C LYS A 148 6.97 5.99 1.37
N SER A 149 5.71 6.15 0.94
CA SER A 149 4.56 6.09 1.84
C SER A 149 4.44 4.76 2.58
N ILE A 150 4.71 3.63 1.92
CA ILE A 150 4.69 2.30 2.57
C ILE A 150 5.91 2.15 3.49
N SER A 151 7.08 2.64 3.10
CA SER A 151 8.29 2.64 3.93
C SER A 151 8.09 3.45 5.23
N ASP A 152 7.52 4.65 5.12
CA ASP A 152 7.22 5.52 6.26
C ASP A 152 6.19 4.87 7.20
N GLN A 153 5.18 4.18 6.65
CA GLN A 153 4.22 3.41 7.46
C GLN A 153 4.90 2.27 8.22
N LEU A 154 5.82 1.55 7.57
CA LEU A 154 6.61 0.49 8.21
C LEU A 154 7.53 1.04 9.30
N ALA A 155 8.17 2.19 9.07
CA ALA A 155 8.96 2.89 10.07
C ALA A 155 8.10 3.36 11.26
N GLY A 156 6.91 3.92 11.00
CA GLY A 156 5.93 4.30 12.02
C GLY A 156 5.41 3.12 12.84
N CYS A 157 5.43 1.92 12.25
CA CYS A 157 5.13 0.65 12.90
C CYS A 157 6.36 0.05 13.64
N GLY A 158 7.49 0.75 13.74
CA GLY A 158 8.69 0.24 14.39
C GLY A 158 9.40 -0.90 13.64
N ALA A 159 9.08 -1.09 12.36
CA ALA A 159 9.68 -2.08 11.49
C ALA A 159 10.27 -1.42 10.22
N PRO A 160 11.21 -0.48 10.35
CA PRO A 160 11.80 0.22 9.21
C PRO A 160 12.49 -0.75 8.25
N ILE A 161 12.49 -0.39 6.96
CA ILE A 161 13.20 -1.09 5.89
C ILE A 161 14.50 -0.32 5.61
N SER A 162 15.60 -1.03 5.37
CA SER A 162 16.86 -0.39 4.99
C SER A 162 16.80 0.14 3.57
N ASP A 163 17.56 1.20 3.29
CA ASP A 163 17.61 1.80 1.94
C ASP A 163 18.06 0.78 0.88
N ASP A 164 18.98 -0.12 1.21
CA ASP A 164 19.42 -1.22 0.32
C ASP A 164 18.28 -2.18 -0.02
N GLU A 165 17.45 -2.56 0.96
CA GLU A 165 16.31 -3.45 0.75
C GLU A 165 15.21 -2.71 -0.05
N LEU A 166 15.01 -1.42 0.25
CA LEU A 166 14.05 -0.58 -0.47
C LEU A 166 14.45 -0.39 -1.94
N GLN A 167 15.74 -0.23 -2.23
CA GLN A 167 16.28 -0.17 -3.59
C GLN A 167 15.96 -1.44 -4.39
N ILE A 168 16.11 -2.62 -3.78
CA ILE A 168 15.74 -3.90 -4.42
C ILE A 168 14.26 -3.92 -4.78
N TYR A 169 13.37 -3.56 -3.83
CA TYR A 169 11.94 -3.51 -4.12
C TYR A 169 11.58 -2.50 -5.22
N ILE A 170 12.24 -1.33 -5.24
CA ILE A 170 12.04 -0.31 -6.28
C ILE A 170 12.38 -0.91 -7.65
N LEU A 171 13.56 -1.50 -7.79
CA LEU A 171 14.06 -2.04 -9.06
C LEU A 171 13.26 -3.25 -9.53
N ASP A 172 12.87 -4.15 -8.63
CA ASP A 172 12.02 -5.32 -8.93
C ASP A 172 10.59 -4.92 -9.37
N GLY A 173 10.14 -3.72 -8.97
CA GLY A 173 8.84 -3.18 -9.34
C GLY A 173 8.81 -2.48 -10.70
N LEU A 174 9.95 -2.33 -11.37
CA LEU A 174 10.04 -1.67 -12.67
C LEU A 174 9.63 -2.60 -13.85
N PRO A 175 9.05 -2.05 -14.92
CA PRO A 175 8.77 -2.80 -16.15
C PRO A 175 10.05 -3.27 -16.86
N SER A 176 9.92 -4.26 -17.75
CA SER A 176 11.06 -4.89 -18.43
C SER A 176 11.93 -3.95 -19.27
N LEU A 177 11.37 -2.83 -19.71
CA LEU A 177 12.11 -1.78 -20.41
C LEU A 177 13.19 -1.10 -19.56
N TYR A 178 13.10 -1.18 -18.23
CA TYR A 178 14.13 -0.69 -17.30
C TYR A 178 15.16 -1.76 -16.91
N HIS A 179 15.05 -3.01 -17.38
CA HIS A 179 16.00 -4.08 -17.01
C HIS A 179 17.47 -3.75 -17.30
N PRO A 180 17.84 -3.09 -18.42
CA PRO A 180 19.23 -2.69 -18.67
C PRO A 180 19.74 -1.74 -17.58
N PHE A 181 18.94 -0.73 -17.23
CA PHE A 181 19.23 0.22 -16.15
C PHE A 181 19.36 -0.51 -14.81
N ALA A 182 18.39 -1.35 -14.43
CA ALA A 182 18.41 -2.10 -13.18
C ALA A 182 19.65 -3.01 -13.06
N SER A 183 20.08 -3.62 -14.18
CA SER A 183 21.29 -4.45 -14.22
C SER A 183 22.56 -3.63 -13.97
N ILE A 184 22.62 -2.41 -14.51
CA ILE A 184 23.75 -1.48 -14.27
C ILE A 184 23.77 -1.09 -12.80
N ILE A 185 22.64 -0.69 -12.22
CA ILE A 185 22.55 -0.30 -10.81
C ILE A 185 22.93 -1.46 -9.89
N HIS A 186 22.42 -2.68 -10.12
CA HIS A 186 22.82 -3.87 -9.37
C HIS A 186 24.33 -4.18 -9.51
N GLY A 187 24.91 -3.95 -10.68
CA GLY A 187 26.35 -4.09 -10.90
C GLY A 187 27.17 -3.03 -10.15
N CYS A 188 26.72 -1.76 -10.17
CA CYS A 188 27.35 -0.64 -9.50
C CYS A 188 27.23 -0.71 -7.97
N ALA A 189 26.15 -1.25 -7.43
CA ALA A 189 25.95 -1.43 -5.98
C ALA A 189 27.08 -2.26 -5.31
N ARG A 190 27.82 -3.06 -6.09
CA ARG A 190 29.00 -3.79 -5.61
C ARG A 190 30.26 -2.94 -5.47
N ILE A 191 30.24 -1.71 -5.98
CA ILE A 191 31.41 -0.82 -6.14
C ILE A 191 31.15 0.54 -5.48
N ILE A 192 29.93 1.06 -5.57
CA ILE A 192 29.50 2.37 -5.07
C ILE A 192 28.11 2.22 -4.45
N THR A 193 27.90 2.81 -3.26
CA THR A 193 26.58 2.91 -2.65
C THR A 193 25.77 4.01 -3.34
N VAL A 194 24.66 3.64 -3.99
CA VAL A 194 23.73 4.59 -4.60
C VAL A 194 22.67 4.93 -3.55
N THR A 195 22.55 6.20 -3.19
CA THR A 195 21.51 6.64 -2.25
C THR A 195 20.13 6.57 -2.90
N LEU A 196 19.06 6.52 -2.10
CA LEU A 196 17.68 6.52 -2.64
C LEU A 196 17.36 7.79 -3.42
N GLU A 197 17.95 8.94 -3.04
CA GLU A 197 17.78 10.21 -3.74
C GLU A 197 18.46 10.17 -5.12
N GLU A 198 19.71 9.71 -5.19
CA GLU A 198 20.41 9.53 -6.46
C GLU A 198 19.69 8.52 -7.36
N LEU A 199 19.19 7.42 -6.79
CA LEU A 199 18.43 6.41 -7.53
C LEU A 199 17.17 7.02 -8.16
N HIS A 200 16.45 7.84 -7.41
CA HIS A 200 15.25 8.54 -7.91
C HIS A 200 15.59 9.45 -9.09
N ASP A 201 16.64 10.27 -8.97
CA ASP A 201 17.03 11.20 -10.03
C ASP A 201 17.52 10.48 -11.30
N LEU A 202 18.27 9.39 -11.12
CA LEU A 202 18.70 8.52 -12.22
C LEU A 202 17.50 7.86 -12.93
N LEU A 203 16.50 7.41 -12.17
CA LEU A 203 15.29 6.79 -12.71
C LEU A 203 14.38 7.78 -13.45
N ILE A 204 14.33 9.04 -13.01
CA ILE A 204 13.66 10.12 -13.76
C ILE A 204 14.37 10.36 -15.09
N CYS A 205 15.70 10.49 -15.08
CA CYS A 205 16.49 10.65 -16.31
C CYS A 205 16.24 9.48 -17.29
N GLU A 206 16.22 8.25 -16.78
CA GLU A 206 15.96 7.07 -17.59
C GLU A 206 14.52 7.06 -18.15
N GLU A 207 13.52 7.50 -17.36
CA GLU A 207 12.14 7.64 -17.86
C GLU A 207 12.05 8.62 -19.03
N MET A 208 12.77 9.75 -18.97
CA MET A 208 12.83 10.71 -20.09
C MET A 208 13.48 10.09 -21.34
N SER A 209 14.62 9.41 -21.16
CA SER A 209 15.34 8.72 -22.24
C SER A 209 14.45 7.71 -22.96
N LEU A 210 13.74 6.86 -22.21
CA LEU A 210 12.84 5.85 -22.76
C LEU A 210 11.66 6.45 -23.55
N VAL A 211 11.17 7.62 -23.15
CA VAL A 211 10.10 8.35 -23.86
C VAL A 211 10.60 8.86 -25.21
N GLU A 212 11.80 9.43 -25.27
CA GLU A 212 12.44 9.87 -26.51
C GLU A 212 12.69 8.71 -27.48
N ASP A 213 13.16 7.59 -26.94
CA ASP A 213 13.44 6.35 -27.67
C ASP A 213 12.18 5.76 -28.29
N ALA A 214 11.06 5.78 -27.56
CA ALA A 214 9.76 5.34 -28.05
C ALA A 214 9.24 6.26 -29.18
N SER A 215 9.40 7.57 -29.06
CA SER A 215 9.05 8.55 -30.09
C SER A 215 9.84 8.34 -31.38
N THR A 216 11.14 8.10 -31.25
CA THR A 216 12.05 7.86 -32.38
C THR A 216 11.71 6.56 -33.10
N LYS A 217 11.52 5.45 -32.36
CA LYS A 217 11.12 4.16 -32.93
C LYS A 217 9.78 4.23 -33.68
N ASN A 218 8.80 4.95 -33.12
CA ASN A 218 7.50 5.17 -33.79
C ASN A 218 7.66 5.97 -35.08
N SER A 219 8.51 6.99 -35.10
CA SER A 219 8.82 7.78 -36.30
C SER A 219 9.48 6.93 -37.39
N HIS A 220 10.46 6.09 -37.03
CA HIS A 220 11.11 5.18 -37.98
C HIS A 220 10.15 4.10 -38.52
N ALA A 221 9.26 3.55 -37.70
CA ALA A 221 8.25 2.59 -38.14
C ALA A 221 7.28 3.20 -39.16
N LEU A 222 6.84 4.45 -38.95
CA LEU A 222 5.98 5.19 -39.88
C LEU A 222 6.68 5.48 -41.22
N VAL A 223 7.96 5.86 -41.20
CA VAL A 223 8.75 6.08 -42.42
C VAL A 223 8.96 4.77 -43.18
N ALA A 224 9.33 3.69 -42.49
CA ALA A 224 9.50 2.37 -43.11
C ALA A 224 8.20 1.84 -43.75
N ALA A 225 7.05 2.04 -43.08
CA ALA A 225 5.75 1.69 -43.64
C ALA A 225 5.41 2.49 -44.90
N LYS A 226 5.73 3.80 -44.92
CA LYS A 226 5.55 4.65 -46.10
C LYS A 226 6.47 4.25 -47.27
N THR A 227 7.74 3.94 -47.00
CA THR A 227 8.69 3.49 -48.03
C THR A 227 8.27 2.14 -48.63
N ARG A 228 7.68 1.24 -47.82
CA ARG A 228 7.17 -0.05 -48.32
C ARG A 228 5.95 0.08 -49.23
N GLN A 229 5.12 1.10 -49.06
CA GLN A 229 3.98 1.38 -49.94
C GLN A 229 4.40 2.02 -51.28
N GLN A 230 5.57 2.67 -51.34
CA GLN A 230 6.05 3.32 -52.57
C GLN A 230 6.73 2.35 -53.54
N HIS A 231 7.29 1.23 -53.05
CA HIS A 231 7.98 0.25 -53.90
C HIS A 231 7.08 -0.82 -54.55
N SER A 232 5.75 -0.73 -54.46
CA SER A 232 4.82 -1.66 -55.12
C SER A 232 4.40 -1.25 -56.54
N HIS A 233 5.23 -0.52 -57.29
CA HIS A 233 4.99 -0.24 -58.71
C HIS A 233 5.68 -1.30 -59.58
N HIS A 234 4.86 -2.23 -60.08
CA HIS A 234 5.17 -3.27 -61.05
C HIS A 234 5.80 -2.71 -62.34
N PRO A 235 6.88 -3.29 -62.90
CA PRO A 235 7.11 -3.26 -64.33
C PRO A 235 6.46 -4.50 -64.96
N ASN A 236 5.60 -4.22 -65.93
CA ASN A 236 4.94 -5.16 -66.83
C ASN A 236 5.99 -5.93 -67.66
N SER A 237 6.14 -7.24 -67.44
CA SER A 237 6.91 -8.11 -68.33
C SER A 237 5.98 -8.92 -69.22
N SER A 238 5.97 -8.53 -70.50
CA SER A 238 5.28 -9.21 -71.59
C SER A 238 5.90 -10.58 -71.86
N ASN A 239 5.12 -11.62 -71.53
CA ASN A 239 4.79 -12.78 -72.35
C ASN A 239 5.88 -13.37 -73.27
N ARG A 240 6.40 -14.56 -72.93
CA ARG A 240 6.74 -15.60 -73.92
C ARG A 240 6.65 -16.99 -73.28
N GLN A 241 5.58 -17.70 -73.65
CA GLN A 241 5.43 -19.14 -73.48
C GLN A 241 6.39 -19.87 -74.42
N TYR A 242 7.16 -20.83 -73.89
CA TYR A 242 7.55 -22.04 -74.62
C TYR A 242 7.89 -23.16 -73.64
N THR A 243 7.17 -24.27 -73.75
CA THR A 243 7.48 -25.62 -73.23
C THR A 243 7.15 -26.62 -74.36
N PRO A 244 7.54 -27.90 -74.32
CA PRO A 244 8.43 -28.64 -73.39
C PRO A 244 9.43 -29.62 -74.08
N GLN A 245 10.17 -30.37 -73.23
CA GLN A 245 10.42 -31.84 -73.33
C GLN A 245 11.82 -32.34 -73.78
N HIS A 246 12.55 -33.02 -72.86
CA HIS A 246 13.18 -34.36 -72.94
C HIS A 246 14.25 -34.47 -71.80
N ASP A 247 13.95 -35.15 -70.69
CA ASP A 247 14.30 -36.55 -70.36
C ASP A 247 15.80 -36.83 -70.18
N SER A 248 16.19 -37.17 -68.94
CA SER A 248 17.33 -38.03 -68.61
C SER A 248 17.28 -38.43 -67.13
N LYS A 249 16.85 -39.68 -66.91
CA LYS A 249 17.09 -40.48 -65.70
C LYS A 249 18.59 -40.55 -65.36
N TRP A 250 18.91 -40.47 -64.07
CA TRP A 250 19.75 -41.47 -63.38
C TRP A 250 19.36 -41.55 -61.89
N GLN A 251 19.36 -42.79 -61.39
CA GLN A 251 18.89 -43.27 -60.09
C GLN A 251 19.99 -43.20 -59.03
N GLN A 252 19.59 -43.10 -57.74
CA GLN A 252 19.96 -44.03 -56.64
C GLN A 252 19.22 -43.57 -55.36
N GLN A 253 18.16 -44.27 -54.94
CA GLN A 253 18.17 -45.35 -53.94
C GLN A 253 18.62 -44.91 -52.53
N ASN A 254 17.67 -44.76 -51.59
CA ASN A 254 17.38 -45.80 -50.59
C ASN A 254 16.31 -45.40 -49.54
N ALA A 255 15.46 -46.40 -49.23
CA ALA A 255 14.66 -46.66 -48.02
C ALA A 255 13.65 -45.58 -47.55
N ALA A 256 12.36 -45.69 -47.85
CA ALA A 256 11.35 -46.60 -47.23
C ALA A 256 10.99 -46.25 -45.77
N THR A 257 9.94 -45.41 -45.64
CA THR A 257 8.73 -45.47 -44.77
C THR A 257 8.38 -46.82 -44.10
N PRO A 258 7.42 -46.97 -43.14
CA PRO A 258 6.26 -46.10 -42.80
C PRO A 258 5.80 -46.04 -41.29
N ARG A 259 4.86 -45.09 -40.98
CA ARG A 259 3.59 -45.11 -40.14
C ARG A 259 3.35 -46.21 -39.04
N PRO A 260 2.24 -46.20 -38.24
CA PRO A 260 1.37 -45.16 -37.64
C PRO A 260 0.87 -45.47 -36.17
N SER A 261 0.11 -44.53 -35.59
CA SER A 261 -1.15 -44.65 -34.78
C SER A 261 -1.26 -45.42 -33.43
N GLN A 262 -1.86 -44.69 -32.44
CA GLN A 262 -2.82 -45.12 -31.38
C GLN A 262 -2.29 -46.11 -30.32
N SER A 263 -2.65 -46.16 -29.03
CA SER A 263 -3.81 -45.78 -28.19
C SER A 263 -3.38 -45.96 -26.71
N ASN A 264 -3.75 -45.07 -25.77
CA ASN A 264 -4.82 -45.20 -24.77
C ASN A 264 -4.51 -46.04 -23.49
N GLN A 265 -4.91 -45.45 -22.34
CA GLN A 265 -5.30 -46.03 -21.02
C GLN A 265 -4.31 -46.36 -19.87
N GLY A 266 -4.73 -45.91 -18.66
CA GLY A 266 -4.48 -46.51 -17.33
C GLY A 266 -3.71 -45.61 -16.35
N ARG A 267 -4.33 -44.69 -15.59
CA ARG A 267 -5.04 -44.84 -14.28
C ARG A 267 -4.25 -45.60 -13.20
N HIS A 268 -3.86 -44.93 -12.11
CA HIS A 268 -3.94 -45.44 -10.73
C HIS A 268 -3.83 -44.30 -9.69
N GLN A 269 -4.74 -44.31 -8.72
CA GLN A 269 -4.75 -43.54 -7.48
C GLN A 269 -3.79 -44.17 -6.44
N SER A 270 -3.30 -43.38 -5.48
CA SER A 270 -3.68 -43.42 -4.04
C SER A 270 -2.55 -43.17 -3.02
N ASN A 271 -2.94 -42.39 -1.99
CA ASN A 271 -2.59 -42.41 -0.57
C ASN A 271 -1.24 -41.93 0.00
N SER A 272 -1.39 -40.87 0.83
CA SER A 272 -1.13 -40.82 2.28
C SER A 272 0.22 -41.29 2.84
N SER A 273 0.94 -40.34 3.44
CA SER A 273 1.44 -40.40 4.82
C SER A 273 1.61 -38.98 5.33
#